data_AF-A0A2P6N6L1-F1
#
_entry.id   AF-A0A2P6N6L1-F1
#
_cell.length_a   1.000
_cell.length_b   1.000
_cell.length_c   1.000
_cell.angle_alpha   90.00
_cell.angle_beta   90.00
_cell.angle_gamma   90.00
#
_symmetry.space_group_name_H-M   'P 1'
#
loop_
_entity.id
_entity.type
_entity.pdbx_description
1 polymer ?
#
loop_
_entity_poly.entity_id
_entity_poly.type
_entity_poly.pdbx_seq_one_letter_code
_entity_poly.pdbx_strand_id
1 'polypeptide(L)'
;MFVRAVSDKFIAVFAKSGELQRSARVRAVKMVTTRRMTRTAKCILLRVQTICQAQDQFWDVRENLLRTQINRHCYRLRVPHWQPDHMKRQRVEYTGGSVENVALGVLLSSEKATVIVGFACGSSPYIRLVNEAAQQLLSHVLCNSGSHNEPTRRFWTSIVATARGDRGVTDELCLDKRHLNIKYRRTEVKGELIVIVTAKKAKFENLGLPFHLGAAASALEDDVFGRTLGMVHVGVSLIKMTQRGEHQYIVGNRTVSNIFNLEPHELRGKTSRELGCLESDSARLYDLLTNLTDPTTKSSTFFLNLDQMPHVTYFTSSREVIPGIYLLVCIGQNQSDALSRRQTPRKPAPKVWSRGRWDQFMEKCLHFVHANRQSASDTRLKLPADFMSDVNNVFCYPYVSEHPFLPSGNSDGYIWKSSRGVVSAGNLQRKYHYTELPNGKKLRRRVMWLEDIKDLWIIEYRHFENNSNTEADRLIGTDQMEWSSVVEDIEHMDKYSDGEPDDEMTSSSSNLDSSESTTPPPPVDDVTSYVNNILQSWSSVHKL
;
A
#
# COMPACT_ATOMS: atom_id res chain seq x y z
N MET A 1 -23.22 -34.77 -11.21
CA MET A 1 -23.34 -33.92 -12.42
C MET A 1 -23.02 -32.43 -12.15
N PHE A 2 -23.53 -31.80 -11.06
CA PHE A 2 -23.27 -30.37 -10.77
C PHE A 2 -21.81 -30.03 -10.42
N VAL A 3 -21.10 -30.89 -9.68
CA VAL A 3 -19.66 -30.71 -9.36
C VAL A 3 -18.77 -30.85 -10.61
N ARG A 4 -19.18 -31.67 -11.58
CA ARG A 4 -18.44 -31.88 -12.84
C ARG A 4 -18.60 -30.67 -13.78
N ALA A 5 -19.82 -30.12 -13.89
CA ALA A 5 -20.08 -28.95 -14.74
C ALA A 5 -19.43 -27.63 -14.23
N VAL A 6 -19.24 -27.48 -12.91
CA VAL A 6 -18.51 -26.35 -12.32
C VAL A 6 -16.99 -26.55 -12.44
N SER A 7 -16.51 -27.78 -12.25
CA SER A 7 -15.10 -28.15 -12.47
C SER A 7 -14.69 -27.94 -13.94
N ASP A 8 -15.51 -28.32 -14.91
CA ASP A 8 -15.16 -28.24 -16.33
C ASP A 8 -15.15 -26.79 -16.85
N LYS A 9 -16.02 -25.92 -16.32
CA LYS A 9 -15.99 -24.46 -16.61
C LYS A 9 -14.83 -23.74 -15.92
N PHE A 10 -14.46 -24.15 -14.71
CA PHE A 10 -13.26 -23.63 -14.04
C PHE A 10 -11.98 -24.09 -14.77
N ILE A 11 -11.89 -25.38 -15.13
CA ILE A 11 -10.76 -25.93 -15.90
C ILE A 11 -10.66 -25.27 -17.28
N ALA A 12 -11.76 -24.95 -17.96
CA ALA A 12 -11.73 -24.24 -19.25
C ALA A 12 -11.24 -22.78 -19.15
N VAL A 13 -11.58 -22.07 -18.06
CA VAL A 13 -11.11 -20.70 -17.80
C VAL A 13 -9.62 -20.71 -17.40
N PHE A 14 -9.18 -21.70 -16.63
CA PHE A 14 -7.78 -21.87 -16.24
C PHE A 14 -6.89 -22.44 -17.36
N ALA A 15 -7.40 -23.29 -18.24
CA ALA A 15 -6.68 -23.77 -19.43
C ALA A 15 -6.40 -22.61 -20.40
N LYS A 16 -7.33 -21.67 -20.56
CA LYS A 16 -7.16 -20.47 -21.39
C LYS A 16 -6.12 -19.51 -20.81
N SER A 17 -6.08 -19.36 -19.47
CA SER A 17 -5.05 -18.59 -18.75
C SER A 17 -3.67 -19.27 -18.81
N GLY A 18 -3.64 -20.59 -18.66
CA GLY A 18 -2.43 -21.41 -18.81
C GLY A 18 -1.86 -21.43 -20.23
N GLU A 19 -2.70 -21.39 -21.27
CA GLU A 19 -2.28 -21.24 -22.67
C GLU A 19 -1.73 -19.84 -22.97
N LEU A 20 -2.33 -18.78 -22.38
CA LEU A 20 -1.81 -17.41 -22.44
C LEU A 20 -0.45 -17.28 -21.73
N GLN A 21 -0.29 -17.90 -20.56
CA GLN A 21 0.98 -17.95 -19.85
C GLN A 21 2.03 -18.83 -20.54
N ARG A 22 1.65 -19.98 -21.12
CA ARG A 22 2.54 -20.82 -21.93
C ARG A 22 2.95 -20.13 -23.23
N SER A 23 2.05 -19.37 -23.87
CA SER A 23 2.35 -18.55 -25.05
C SER A 23 3.33 -17.41 -24.71
N ALA A 24 3.16 -16.76 -23.55
CA ALA A 24 4.11 -15.78 -23.03
C ALA A 24 5.47 -16.41 -22.66
N ARG A 25 5.48 -17.62 -22.07
CA ARG A 25 6.70 -18.40 -21.78
C ARG A 25 7.42 -18.83 -23.06
N VAL A 26 6.71 -19.28 -24.09
CA VAL A 26 7.28 -19.67 -25.38
C VAL A 26 7.81 -18.46 -26.14
N ARG A 27 7.16 -17.28 -26.04
CA ARG A 27 7.69 -16.02 -26.59
C ARG A 27 8.94 -15.53 -25.83
N ALA A 28 8.96 -15.66 -24.51
CA ALA A 28 10.14 -15.32 -23.70
C ALA A 28 11.32 -16.29 -23.97
N VAL A 29 11.06 -17.59 -24.11
CA VAL A 29 12.09 -18.59 -24.47
C VAL A 29 12.58 -18.42 -25.91
N LYS A 30 11.71 -18.03 -26.87
CA LYS A 30 12.14 -17.67 -28.24
C LYS A 30 12.99 -16.39 -28.28
N MET A 31 12.79 -15.45 -27.35
CA MET A 31 13.69 -14.29 -27.19
C MET A 31 15.05 -14.66 -26.55
N VAL A 32 15.13 -15.77 -25.80
CA VAL A 32 16.36 -16.24 -25.14
C VAL A 32 17.35 -16.91 -26.10
N THR A 33 16.87 -17.45 -27.23
CA THR A 33 17.74 -18.06 -28.26
C THR A 33 18.49 -17.06 -29.14
N THR A 34 18.27 -15.76 -28.99
CA THR A 34 18.89 -14.73 -29.82
C THR A 34 19.47 -13.59 -28.98
N ARG A 35 20.79 -13.69 -28.71
CA ARG A 35 21.74 -12.69 -28.16
C ARG A 35 22.06 -12.77 -26.65
N ARG A 36 23.36 -12.56 -26.37
CA ARG A 36 24.03 -12.53 -25.06
C ARG A 36 23.36 -11.53 -24.10
N MET A 37 22.82 -12.04 -22.99
CA MET A 37 22.37 -11.22 -21.86
C MET A 37 23.53 -10.84 -20.92
N THR A 38 23.48 -9.61 -20.39
CA THR A 38 24.37 -9.10 -19.34
C THR A 38 24.02 -9.71 -17.97
N ARG A 39 25.00 -9.73 -17.05
CA ARG A 39 24.87 -10.29 -15.68
C ARG A 39 23.65 -9.77 -14.91
N THR A 40 23.25 -8.53 -15.14
CA THR A 40 22.09 -7.87 -14.51
C THR A 40 20.76 -8.49 -14.95
N ALA A 41 20.61 -8.83 -16.23
CA ALA A 41 19.39 -9.46 -16.75
C ALA A 41 19.23 -10.91 -16.23
N LYS A 42 20.34 -11.63 -15.99
CA LYS A 42 20.32 -12.92 -15.28
C LYS A 42 19.85 -12.80 -13.83
N CYS A 43 20.24 -11.75 -13.11
CA CYS A 43 19.81 -11.53 -11.72
C CYS A 43 18.30 -11.21 -11.63
N ILE A 44 17.78 -10.42 -12.57
CA ILE A 44 16.35 -10.10 -12.65
C ILE A 44 15.53 -11.37 -12.96
N LEU A 45 15.98 -12.18 -13.92
CA LEU A 45 15.34 -13.45 -14.24
C LEU A 45 15.35 -14.45 -13.09
N LEU A 46 16.45 -14.52 -12.34
CA LEU A 46 16.54 -15.35 -11.13
C LEU A 46 15.58 -14.88 -10.04
N ARG A 47 15.47 -13.56 -9.79
CA ARG A 47 14.53 -13.00 -8.80
C ARG A 47 13.07 -13.22 -9.19
N VAL A 48 12.71 -13.03 -10.46
CA VAL A 48 11.35 -13.32 -10.97
C VAL A 48 11.04 -14.81 -10.86
N GLN A 49 12.01 -15.68 -11.16
CA GLN A 49 11.86 -17.13 -11.00
C GLN A 49 11.68 -17.53 -9.53
N THR A 50 12.38 -16.90 -8.59
CA THR A 50 12.20 -17.10 -7.15
C THR A 50 10.83 -16.63 -6.67
N ILE A 51 10.32 -15.50 -7.16
CA ILE A 51 8.98 -14.98 -6.83
C ILE A 51 7.89 -15.92 -7.38
N CYS A 52 8.03 -16.42 -8.61
CA CYS A 52 7.10 -17.40 -9.17
C CYS A 52 7.16 -18.74 -8.42
N GLN A 53 8.35 -19.21 -8.02
CA GLN A 53 8.50 -20.42 -7.21
C GLN A 53 7.92 -20.25 -5.80
N ALA A 54 8.05 -19.06 -5.19
CA ALA A 54 7.44 -18.75 -3.90
C ALA A 54 5.91 -18.65 -4.01
N GLN A 55 5.37 -18.14 -5.11
CA GLN A 55 3.94 -18.18 -5.41
C GLN A 55 3.45 -19.62 -5.60
N ASP A 56 4.11 -20.43 -6.41
CA ASP A 56 3.74 -21.83 -6.62
C ASP A 56 3.80 -22.62 -5.31
N GLN A 57 4.82 -22.41 -4.48
CA GLN A 57 4.92 -23.00 -3.14
C GLN A 57 3.83 -22.49 -2.19
N PHE A 58 3.45 -21.22 -2.26
CA PHE A 58 2.36 -20.65 -1.47
C PHE A 58 1.00 -21.23 -1.90
N TRP A 59 0.79 -21.48 -3.19
CA TRP A 59 -0.41 -22.13 -3.72
C TRP A 59 -0.47 -23.62 -3.35
N ASP A 60 0.67 -24.33 -3.40
CA ASP A 60 0.77 -25.70 -2.92
C ASP A 60 0.55 -25.80 -1.40
N VAL A 61 1.06 -24.85 -0.62
CA VAL A 61 0.82 -24.76 0.83
C VAL A 61 -0.64 -24.43 1.12
N ARG A 62 -1.27 -23.52 0.37
CA ARG A 62 -2.69 -23.17 0.50
C ARG A 62 -3.61 -24.32 0.08
N GLU A 63 -3.29 -25.03 -1.00
CA GLU A 63 -4.04 -26.23 -1.42
C GLU A 63 -3.85 -27.37 -0.42
N ASN A 64 -2.63 -27.56 0.11
CA ASN A 64 -2.39 -28.53 1.19
C ASN A 64 -3.05 -28.12 2.50
N LEU A 65 -3.13 -26.83 2.85
CA LEU A 65 -3.85 -26.34 4.03
C LEU A 65 -5.36 -26.52 3.87
N LEU A 66 -5.90 -26.26 2.68
CA LEU A 66 -7.31 -26.50 2.35
C LEU A 66 -7.63 -28.00 2.34
N ARG A 67 -6.78 -28.84 1.75
CA ARG A 67 -6.90 -30.32 1.81
C ARG A 67 -6.74 -30.83 3.24
N THR A 68 -5.84 -30.26 4.04
CA THR A 68 -5.64 -30.65 5.45
C THR A 68 -6.76 -30.14 6.34
N GLN A 69 -7.36 -28.98 6.08
CA GLN A 69 -8.55 -28.50 6.78
C GLN A 69 -9.79 -29.31 6.40
N ILE A 70 -9.99 -29.64 5.10
CA ILE A 70 -11.07 -30.52 4.64
C ILE A 70 -10.89 -31.92 5.24
N ASN A 71 -9.67 -32.49 5.22
CA ASN A 71 -9.39 -33.78 5.86
C ASN A 71 -9.50 -33.71 7.38
N ARG A 72 -9.10 -32.62 8.05
CA ARG A 72 -9.30 -32.45 9.51
C ARG A 72 -10.78 -32.26 9.87
N HIS A 73 -11.60 -31.68 8.99
CA HIS A 73 -13.05 -31.61 9.16
C HIS A 73 -13.73 -32.98 8.91
N CYS A 74 -13.19 -33.78 7.99
CA CYS A 74 -13.66 -35.14 7.73
C CYS A 74 -13.15 -36.19 8.75
N TYR A 75 -12.03 -35.95 9.45
CA TYR A 75 -11.47 -36.86 10.45
C TYR A 75 -11.69 -36.45 11.93
N ARG A 76 -12.35 -35.31 12.22
CA ARG A 76 -12.79 -34.92 13.58
C ARG A 76 -14.27 -35.18 13.88
N LEU A 77 -14.85 -36.19 13.24
CA LEU A 77 -15.99 -36.94 13.78
C LEU A 77 -15.52 -38.33 14.24
N ARG A 78 -14.48 -38.39 15.07
CA ARG A 78 -14.34 -39.50 16.03
C ARG A 78 -14.90 -39.01 17.35
N VAL A 79 -16.10 -39.51 17.61
CA VAL A 79 -16.82 -39.43 18.89
C VAL A 79 -15.87 -39.91 19.99
N PRO A 80 -15.68 -39.14 21.09
CA PRO A 80 -14.98 -39.67 22.25
C PRO A 80 -15.79 -40.83 22.81
N HIS A 81 -15.10 -41.95 23.07
CA HIS A 81 -15.66 -43.12 23.73
C HIS A 81 -16.08 -42.75 25.16
N TRP A 82 -17.30 -42.22 25.28
CA TRP A 82 -18.00 -42.07 26.54
C TRP A 82 -18.60 -43.42 26.90
N GLN A 83 -18.20 -43.96 28.05
CA GLN A 83 -18.91 -45.07 28.69
C GLN A 83 -20.37 -44.64 28.93
N PRO A 84 -21.36 -45.42 28.48
CA PRO A 84 -22.75 -45.07 28.65
C PRO A 84 -23.20 -45.43 30.06
N ASP A 85 -23.31 -44.44 30.95
CA ASP A 85 -24.22 -44.57 32.07
C ASP A 85 -25.66 -44.55 31.56
N HIS A 86 -26.39 -45.58 31.95
CA HIS A 86 -27.70 -45.95 31.45
C HIS A 86 -28.79 -44.91 31.75
N MET A 87 -29.00 -43.94 30.85
CA MET A 87 -30.30 -43.29 30.70
C MET A 87 -31.07 -43.91 29.54
N LYS A 88 -31.92 -44.89 29.86
CA LYS A 88 -32.91 -45.46 28.93
C LYS A 88 -33.78 -44.31 28.39
N ARG A 89 -33.66 -44.00 27.09
CA ARG A 89 -34.66 -43.20 26.37
C ARG A 89 -36.02 -43.89 26.51
N GLN A 90 -36.87 -43.34 27.36
CA GLN A 90 -38.27 -43.74 27.45
C GLN A 90 -38.92 -43.45 26.10
N ARG A 91 -39.31 -44.51 25.39
CA ARG A 91 -40.07 -44.42 24.15
C ARG A 91 -41.49 -44.05 24.56
N VAL A 92 -41.78 -42.75 24.61
CA VAL A 92 -43.14 -42.25 24.83
C VAL A 92 -43.96 -42.66 23.60
N GLU A 93 -44.88 -43.60 23.79
CA GLU A 93 -45.89 -43.94 22.79
C GLU A 93 -46.81 -42.72 22.63
N TYR A 94 -46.53 -41.91 21.61
CA TYR A 94 -47.35 -40.76 21.24
C TYR A 94 -48.64 -41.25 20.58
N THR A 95 -49.71 -41.36 21.36
CA THR A 95 -51.06 -41.65 20.87
C THR A 95 -51.64 -40.39 20.19
N GLY A 96 -51.74 -40.40 18.86
CA GLY A 96 -52.75 -39.61 18.11
C GLY A 96 -52.38 -38.25 17.51
N GLY A 97 -51.14 -37.76 17.62
CA GLY A 97 -50.71 -36.50 16.98
C GLY A 97 -50.25 -36.72 15.53
N SER A 98 -50.69 -35.87 14.58
CA SER A 98 -50.09 -35.86 13.23
C SER A 98 -48.59 -35.57 13.32
N VAL A 99 -47.77 -36.17 12.46
CA VAL A 99 -46.31 -35.95 12.41
C VAL A 99 -45.98 -34.46 12.24
N GLU A 100 -46.86 -33.72 11.57
CA GLU A 100 -46.77 -32.27 11.41
C GLU A 100 -46.82 -31.54 12.76
N ASN A 101 -47.72 -31.93 13.67
CA ASN A 101 -47.84 -31.31 15.00
C ASN A 101 -46.60 -31.57 15.86
N VAL A 102 -46.01 -32.76 15.76
CA VAL A 102 -44.77 -33.09 16.48
C VAL A 102 -43.59 -32.28 15.93
N ALA A 103 -43.45 -32.18 14.60
CA ALA A 103 -42.41 -31.37 13.98
C ALA A 103 -42.55 -29.87 14.29
N LEU A 104 -43.79 -29.36 14.32
CA LEU A 104 -44.10 -27.99 14.72
C LEU A 104 -43.71 -27.74 16.19
N GLY A 105 -44.04 -28.68 17.09
CA GLY A 105 -43.67 -28.60 18.50
C GLY A 105 -42.15 -28.54 18.72
N VAL A 106 -41.38 -29.32 17.96
CA VAL A 106 -39.90 -29.29 18.01
C VAL A 106 -39.34 -27.96 17.49
N LEU A 107 -39.92 -27.40 16.42
CA LEU A 107 -39.48 -26.10 15.89
C LEU A 107 -39.80 -24.95 16.84
N LEU A 108 -40.98 -24.97 17.47
CA LEU A 108 -41.40 -23.94 18.42
C LEU A 108 -40.60 -23.98 19.73
N SER A 109 -40.21 -25.17 20.19
CA SER A 109 -39.39 -25.37 21.40
C SER A 109 -37.88 -25.24 21.18
N SER A 110 -37.42 -25.05 19.93
CA SER A 110 -36.00 -24.91 19.63
C SER A 110 -35.45 -23.58 20.13
N GLU A 111 -34.32 -23.62 20.85
CA GLU A 111 -33.55 -22.43 21.29
C GLU A 111 -33.01 -21.58 20.13
N LYS A 112 -32.94 -22.15 18.91
CA LYS A 112 -32.51 -21.40 17.72
C LYS A 112 -33.63 -20.48 17.26
N ALA A 113 -33.39 -19.17 17.23
CA ALA A 113 -34.31 -18.18 16.68
C ALA A 113 -34.63 -18.52 15.20
N THR A 114 -35.88 -18.91 14.95
CA THR A 114 -36.36 -19.35 13.63
C THR A 114 -37.65 -18.62 13.24
N VAL A 115 -37.67 -18.08 12.03
CA VAL A 115 -38.85 -17.49 11.38
C VAL A 115 -39.12 -18.21 10.07
N ILE A 116 -40.37 -18.55 9.80
CA ILE A 116 -40.81 -19.16 8.54
C ILE A 116 -41.68 -18.15 7.83
N VAL A 117 -41.23 -17.72 6.64
CA VAL A 117 -41.95 -16.76 5.80
C VAL A 117 -42.51 -17.49 4.59
N GLY A 118 -43.82 -17.37 4.36
CA GLY A 118 -44.52 -17.92 3.21
C GLY A 118 -44.70 -16.88 2.11
N PHE A 119 -44.83 -17.36 0.88
CA PHE A 119 -45.14 -16.58 -0.31
C PHE A 119 -46.30 -17.25 -1.04
N ALA A 120 -47.52 -16.76 -0.84
CA ALA A 120 -48.64 -17.21 -1.65
C ALA A 120 -48.52 -16.60 -3.05
N CYS A 121 -49.02 -17.30 -4.07
CA CYS A 121 -48.82 -16.94 -5.48
C CYS A 121 -49.26 -15.47 -5.74
N GLY A 122 -48.29 -14.61 -6.09
CA GLY A 122 -48.53 -13.19 -6.37
C GLY A 122 -48.75 -12.27 -5.16
N SER A 123 -48.59 -12.79 -3.93
CA SER A 123 -48.76 -12.00 -2.70
C SER A 123 -47.44 -11.48 -2.12
N SER A 124 -47.54 -10.49 -1.22
CA SER A 124 -46.43 -10.06 -0.37
C SER A 124 -46.01 -11.17 0.60
N PRO A 125 -44.74 -11.20 1.04
CA PRO A 125 -44.29 -12.16 2.04
C PRO A 125 -45.11 -12.04 3.33
N TYR A 126 -45.47 -13.18 3.91
CA TYR A 126 -46.20 -13.22 5.18
C TYR A 126 -45.56 -14.21 6.15
N ILE A 127 -45.62 -13.90 7.44
CA ILE A 127 -45.02 -14.73 8.48
C ILE A 127 -45.96 -15.91 8.76
N ARG A 128 -45.48 -17.13 8.54
CA ARG A 128 -46.20 -18.37 8.86
C ARG A 128 -45.98 -18.81 10.31
N LEU A 129 -44.74 -18.71 10.76
CA LEU A 129 -44.34 -19.17 12.08
C LEU A 129 -43.15 -18.35 12.58
N VAL A 130 -43.19 -17.99 13.85
CA VAL A 130 -42.09 -17.37 14.60
C VAL A 130 -42.00 -18.14 15.91
N ASN A 131 -40.84 -18.69 16.24
CA ASN A 131 -40.64 -19.26 17.56
C ASN A 131 -40.26 -18.18 18.59
N GLU A 132 -40.35 -18.51 19.87
CA GLU A 132 -40.14 -17.55 20.97
C GLU A 132 -38.75 -16.91 20.90
N ALA A 133 -37.70 -17.71 20.62
CA ALA A 133 -36.34 -17.21 20.47
C ALA A 133 -36.22 -16.17 19.33
N ALA A 134 -36.90 -16.37 18.19
CA ALA A 134 -36.93 -15.37 17.12
C ALA A 134 -37.76 -14.15 17.47
N GLN A 135 -38.87 -14.32 18.19
CA GLN A 135 -39.67 -13.19 18.64
C GLN A 135 -38.84 -12.26 19.54
N GLN A 136 -38.01 -12.82 20.42
CA GLN A 136 -37.11 -12.05 21.27
C GLN A 136 -35.93 -11.43 20.51
N LEU A 137 -35.33 -12.17 19.56
CA LEU A 137 -34.11 -11.75 18.86
C LEU A 137 -34.38 -10.80 17.68
N LEU A 138 -35.53 -10.95 17.02
CA LEU A 138 -35.89 -10.26 15.77
C LEU A 138 -37.14 -9.39 15.91
N SER A 139 -37.65 -9.14 17.13
CA SER A 139 -38.84 -8.31 17.38
C SER A 139 -38.83 -7.00 16.59
N HIS A 140 -37.70 -6.29 16.58
CA HIS A 140 -37.55 -4.99 15.92
C HIS A 140 -37.82 -5.02 14.41
N VAL A 141 -37.43 -6.10 13.72
CA VAL A 141 -37.62 -6.25 12.27
C VAL A 141 -38.96 -6.91 11.92
N LEU A 142 -39.51 -7.72 12.83
CA LEU A 142 -40.78 -8.43 12.64
C LEU A 142 -42.00 -7.54 12.91
N CYS A 143 -41.97 -6.69 13.94
CA CYS A 143 -43.08 -5.81 14.29
C CYS A 143 -43.20 -4.58 13.39
N ASN A 144 -42.12 -4.18 12.73
CA ASN A 144 -42.03 -2.92 11.98
C ASN A 144 -41.87 -3.14 10.47
N SER A 145 -42.66 -4.04 9.88
CA SER A 145 -42.59 -4.36 8.44
C SER A 145 -42.81 -3.15 7.52
N GLY A 146 -43.39 -2.05 8.03
CA GLY A 146 -43.54 -0.77 7.33
C GLY A 146 -42.49 0.31 7.66
N SER A 147 -41.53 0.06 8.56
CA SER A 147 -40.53 1.07 8.91
C SER A 147 -39.44 1.17 7.85
N HIS A 148 -39.01 2.41 7.56
CA HIS A 148 -37.91 2.71 6.64
C HIS A 148 -36.52 2.51 7.27
N ASN A 149 -36.40 1.75 8.37
CA ASN A 149 -35.08 1.53 8.97
C ASN A 149 -34.27 0.57 8.08
N GLU A 150 -32.98 0.88 7.91
CA GLU A 150 -32.10 0.15 6.98
C GLU A 150 -31.98 -1.35 7.32
N PRO A 151 -31.84 -1.77 8.59
CA PRO A 151 -31.76 -3.19 8.94
C PRO A 151 -33.03 -3.97 8.59
N THR A 152 -34.22 -3.38 8.76
CA THR A 152 -35.51 -4.02 8.43
C THR A 152 -35.67 -4.13 6.93
N ARG A 153 -35.33 -3.07 6.17
CA ARG A 153 -35.33 -3.11 4.71
C ARG A 153 -34.43 -4.22 4.20
N ARG A 154 -33.17 -4.27 4.67
CA ARG A 154 -32.21 -5.30 4.29
C ARG A 154 -32.69 -6.71 4.65
N PHE A 155 -33.22 -6.91 5.85
CA PHE A 155 -33.79 -8.19 6.28
C PHE A 155 -34.86 -8.72 5.31
N TRP A 156 -35.83 -7.88 4.95
CA TRP A 156 -36.93 -8.27 4.05
C TRP A 156 -36.47 -8.41 2.60
N THR A 157 -35.57 -7.54 2.13
CA THR A 157 -34.95 -7.67 0.79
C THR A 157 -34.27 -9.02 0.64
N SER A 158 -33.52 -9.49 1.64
CA SER A 158 -32.84 -10.79 1.60
C SER A 158 -33.79 -11.98 1.65
N ILE A 159 -34.93 -11.86 2.33
CA ILE A 159 -36.01 -12.86 2.29
C ILE A 159 -36.58 -12.97 0.87
N VAL A 160 -36.88 -11.84 0.24
CA VAL A 160 -37.41 -11.81 -1.14
C VAL A 160 -36.38 -12.33 -2.15
N ALA A 161 -35.12 -11.92 -2.04
CA ALA A 161 -34.02 -12.43 -2.86
C ALA A 161 -33.88 -13.95 -2.73
N THR A 162 -33.89 -14.46 -1.49
CA THR A 162 -33.83 -15.91 -1.23
C THR A 162 -35.03 -16.64 -1.82
N ALA A 163 -36.24 -16.07 -1.74
CA ALA A 163 -37.43 -16.67 -2.33
C ALA A 163 -37.37 -16.77 -3.87
N ARG A 164 -36.75 -15.78 -4.52
CA ARG A 164 -36.50 -15.76 -5.97
C ARG A 164 -35.45 -16.77 -6.43
N GLY A 165 -34.71 -17.36 -5.50
CA GLY A 165 -33.72 -18.41 -5.78
C GLY A 165 -32.27 -17.94 -5.72
N ASP A 166 -32.01 -16.73 -5.21
CA ASP A 166 -30.65 -16.29 -4.92
C ASP A 166 -30.05 -17.23 -3.87
N ARG A 167 -28.92 -17.85 -4.20
CA ARG A 167 -28.41 -18.97 -3.40
C ARG A 167 -27.86 -18.49 -2.07
N GLY A 168 -28.49 -18.95 -0.99
CA GLY A 168 -27.88 -19.12 0.33
C GLY A 168 -27.32 -17.83 0.93
N VAL A 169 -28.15 -16.78 0.96
CA VAL A 169 -27.78 -15.52 1.60
C VAL A 169 -27.55 -15.78 3.09
N THR A 170 -26.39 -15.37 3.57
CA THR A 170 -26.16 -15.11 4.99
C THR A 170 -26.03 -13.60 5.13
N ASP A 171 -26.84 -13.01 6.01
CA ASP A 171 -26.71 -11.60 6.35
C ASP A 171 -26.24 -11.41 7.77
N GLU A 172 -25.59 -10.26 7.95
CA GLU A 172 -25.23 -9.73 9.23
C GLU A 172 -26.05 -8.46 9.46
N LEU A 173 -26.85 -8.48 10.52
CA LEU A 173 -27.67 -7.32 10.92
C LEU A 173 -27.25 -6.85 12.31
N CYS A 174 -27.14 -5.53 12.48
CA CYS A 174 -27.03 -4.92 13.79
C CYS A 174 -28.42 -4.40 14.21
N LEU A 175 -29.03 -5.08 15.19
CA LEU A 175 -30.33 -4.72 15.77
C LEU A 175 -30.14 -4.41 17.25
N ASP A 176 -30.49 -3.20 17.69
CA ASP A 176 -30.37 -2.77 19.10
C ASP A 176 -29.01 -3.05 19.73
N LYS A 177 -27.93 -2.74 19.00
CA LYS A 177 -26.53 -3.01 19.40
C LYS A 177 -26.19 -4.50 19.50
N ARG A 178 -27.06 -5.40 19.02
CA ARG A 178 -26.81 -6.83 18.91
C ARG A 178 -26.50 -7.16 17.46
N HIS A 179 -25.36 -7.79 17.23
CA HIS A 179 -25.02 -8.31 15.92
C HIS A 179 -25.60 -9.72 15.78
N LEU A 180 -26.35 -9.92 14.71
CA LEU A 180 -27.03 -11.17 14.41
C LEU A 180 -26.48 -11.73 13.10
N ASN A 181 -26.18 -13.02 13.13
CA ASN A 181 -25.88 -13.79 11.94
C ASN A 181 -27.17 -14.49 11.50
N ILE A 182 -27.67 -14.14 10.32
CA ILE A 182 -28.95 -14.59 9.79
C ILE A 182 -28.69 -15.44 8.56
N LYS A 183 -29.25 -16.64 8.54
CA LYS A 183 -29.17 -17.56 7.42
C LYS A 183 -30.56 -17.78 6.84
N TYR A 184 -30.67 -17.57 5.53
CA TYR A 184 -31.90 -17.77 4.79
C TYR A 184 -31.83 -19.09 3.99
N ARG A 185 -32.90 -19.88 4.06
CA ARG A 185 -33.01 -21.13 3.31
C ARG A 185 -34.36 -21.19 2.60
N ARG A 186 -34.32 -21.27 1.28
CA ARG A 186 -35.50 -21.52 0.45
C ARG A 186 -35.91 -23.00 0.51
N THR A 187 -37.20 -23.25 0.60
CA THR A 187 -37.83 -24.57 0.41
C THR A 187 -39.21 -24.40 -0.22
N GLU A 188 -39.80 -25.47 -0.71
CA GLU A 188 -41.16 -25.48 -1.24
C GLU A 188 -41.96 -26.57 -0.54
N VAL A 189 -43.16 -26.26 -0.08
CA VAL A 189 -44.03 -27.21 0.63
C VAL A 189 -45.44 -27.08 0.07
N LYS A 190 -45.96 -28.18 -0.49
CA LYS A 190 -47.30 -28.25 -1.11
C LYS A 190 -47.51 -27.15 -2.17
N GLY A 191 -46.48 -26.86 -2.98
CA GLY A 191 -46.53 -25.85 -4.04
C GLY A 191 -46.33 -24.40 -3.56
N GLU A 192 -46.11 -24.19 -2.26
CA GLU A 192 -45.88 -22.87 -1.71
C GLU A 192 -44.41 -22.64 -1.37
N LEU A 193 -43.89 -21.49 -1.81
CA LEU A 193 -42.53 -21.07 -1.53
C LEU A 193 -42.41 -20.59 -0.08
N ILE A 194 -41.43 -21.15 0.62
CA ILE A 194 -41.14 -20.87 2.02
C ILE A 194 -39.67 -20.48 2.16
N VAL A 195 -39.41 -19.42 2.92
CA VAL A 195 -38.07 -19.03 3.35
C VAL A 195 -37.97 -19.26 4.86
N ILE A 196 -37.06 -20.16 5.24
CA ILE A 196 -36.70 -20.42 6.63
C ILE A 196 -35.55 -19.49 6.98
N VAL A 197 -35.80 -18.59 7.92
CA VAL A 197 -34.84 -17.64 8.46
C VAL A 197 -34.37 -18.18 9.80
N THR A 198 -33.08 -18.38 9.95
CA THR A 198 -32.47 -18.76 11.23
C THR A 198 -31.51 -17.68 11.66
N ALA A 199 -31.71 -17.13 12.85
CA ALA A 199 -30.87 -16.08 13.40
C ALA A 199 -30.11 -16.60 14.61
N LYS A 200 -28.87 -16.15 14.76
CA LYS A 200 -28.04 -16.44 15.92
C LYS A 200 -27.37 -15.15 16.35
N LYS A 201 -27.39 -14.86 17.65
CA LYS A 201 -26.54 -13.80 18.21
C LYS A 201 -25.10 -14.14 17.85
N ALA A 202 -24.43 -13.24 17.12
CA ALA A 202 -23.01 -13.39 16.86
C ALA A 202 -22.33 -13.48 18.24
N LYS A 203 -21.53 -14.53 18.44
CA LYS A 203 -20.75 -14.66 19.68
C LYS A 203 -19.72 -13.53 19.67
N PHE A 204 -20.07 -12.42 20.29
CA PHE A 204 -19.17 -11.32 20.62
C PHE A 204 -18.28 -11.77 21.79
N GLU A 205 -17.50 -12.82 21.58
CA GLU A 205 -16.46 -13.23 22.55
C GLU A 205 -15.14 -12.48 22.29
N ASN A 206 -15.04 -11.66 21.23
CA ASN A 206 -13.84 -10.88 20.94
C ASN A 206 -14.15 -9.38 20.75
N LEU A 207 -14.12 -8.64 21.86
CA LEU A 207 -13.57 -7.28 21.99
C LEU A 207 -14.01 -6.18 20.99
N GLY A 208 -15.26 -6.20 20.51
CA GLY A 208 -15.78 -5.05 19.74
C GLY A 208 -15.36 -5.02 18.26
N LEU A 209 -14.74 -6.08 17.73
CA LEU A 209 -14.36 -6.15 16.32
C LEU A 209 -15.59 -6.28 15.40
N PRO A 210 -15.70 -5.44 14.35
CA PRO A 210 -16.58 -5.73 13.22
C PRO A 210 -16.26 -7.11 12.66
N PHE A 211 -17.27 -7.97 12.53
CA PHE A 211 -17.09 -9.38 12.18
C PHE A 211 -16.30 -9.59 10.87
N HIS A 212 -16.50 -8.71 9.89
CA HIS A 212 -15.78 -8.73 8.61
C HIS A 212 -14.26 -8.61 8.75
N LEU A 213 -13.77 -8.05 9.86
CA LEU A 213 -12.34 -7.88 10.11
C LEU A 213 -11.71 -9.10 10.80
N GLY A 214 -12.48 -10.11 11.20
CA GLY A 214 -11.95 -11.25 11.98
C GLY A 214 -10.83 -12.01 11.26
N ALA A 215 -11.01 -12.32 9.97
CA ALA A 215 -9.98 -13.02 9.19
C ALA A 215 -8.74 -12.13 8.94
N ALA A 216 -8.96 -10.84 8.66
CA ALA A 216 -7.88 -9.87 8.49
C ALA A 216 -7.10 -9.69 9.80
N ALA A 217 -7.78 -9.64 10.95
CA ALA A 217 -7.16 -9.52 12.25
C ALA A 217 -6.29 -10.73 12.58
N SER A 218 -6.78 -11.96 12.37
CA SER A 218 -5.95 -13.15 12.54
C SER A 218 -4.72 -13.14 11.62
N ALA A 219 -4.87 -12.72 10.36
CA ALA A 219 -3.75 -12.64 9.43
C ALA A 219 -2.71 -11.57 9.83
N LEU A 220 -3.16 -10.47 10.45
CA LEU A 220 -2.29 -9.43 11.00
C LEU A 220 -1.54 -9.90 12.24
N GLU A 221 -2.22 -10.56 13.18
CA GLU A 221 -1.60 -11.13 14.39
C GLU A 221 -0.54 -12.17 14.05
N ASP A 222 -0.83 -13.01 13.06
CA ASP A 222 0.11 -13.99 12.53
C ASP A 222 1.25 -13.36 11.71
N ASP A 223 1.31 -12.04 11.58
CA ASP A 223 2.31 -11.30 10.82
C ASP A 223 2.53 -11.90 9.41
N VAL A 224 1.43 -12.25 8.74
CA VAL A 224 1.49 -12.83 7.39
C VAL A 224 2.21 -11.87 6.44
N PHE A 225 1.99 -10.56 6.57
CA PHE A 225 2.63 -9.54 5.75
C PHE A 225 4.16 -9.50 5.96
N GLY A 226 4.63 -9.39 7.20
CA GLY A 226 6.06 -9.36 7.49
C GLY A 226 6.78 -10.62 7.00
N ARG A 227 6.15 -11.79 7.20
CA ARG A 227 6.70 -13.09 6.75
C ARG A 227 6.69 -13.25 5.24
N THR A 228 5.61 -12.86 4.56
CA THR A 228 5.50 -12.99 3.10
C THR A 228 6.45 -12.04 2.37
N LEU A 229 6.68 -10.84 2.90
CA LEU A 229 7.54 -9.83 2.28
C LEU A 229 9.01 -9.90 2.71
N GLY A 230 9.31 -10.65 3.78
CA GLY A 230 10.63 -10.61 4.41
C GLY A 230 10.92 -9.28 5.11
N MET A 231 9.89 -8.49 5.41
CA MET A 231 10.00 -7.16 6.02
C MET A 231 9.64 -7.23 7.51
N VAL A 232 10.63 -7.58 8.34
CA VAL A 232 10.42 -7.78 9.79
C VAL A 232 10.22 -6.48 10.59
N HIS A 233 10.43 -5.32 9.97
CA HIS A 233 10.32 -4.00 10.61
C HIS A 233 9.05 -3.23 10.22
N VAL A 234 8.18 -3.82 9.40
CA VAL A 234 6.90 -3.19 9.05
C VAL A 234 5.92 -3.44 10.19
N GLY A 235 5.41 -2.36 10.76
CA GLY A 235 4.27 -2.38 11.67
C GLY A 235 2.98 -2.34 10.88
N VAL A 236 2.06 -3.26 11.16
CA VAL A 236 0.72 -3.23 10.58
C VAL A 236 -0.31 -3.34 11.69
N SER A 237 -1.28 -2.43 11.72
CA SER A 237 -2.33 -2.42 12.73
C SER A 237 -3.66 -1.94 12.18
N LEU A 238 -4.75 -2.45 12.73
CA LEU A 238 -6.06 -1.81 12.64
C LEU A 238 -6.31 -1.04 13.93
N ILE A 239 -6.64 0.23 13.82
CA ILE A 239 -6.98 1.08 14.95
C ILE A 239 -8.37 1.69 14.76
N LYS A 240 -9.07 1.92 15.87
CA LYS A 240 -10.32 2.68 15.91
C LYS A 240 -10.05 4.04 16.54
N MET A 241 -10.33 5.10 15.80
CA MET A 241 -10.33 6.46 16.35
C MET A 241 -11.61 6.66 17.16
N THR A 242 -11.48 6.81 18.47
CA THR A 242 -12.63 7.06 19.36
C THR A 242 -12.88 8.56 19.48
N GLN A 243 -11.81 9.33 19.70
CA GLN A 243 -11.83 10.79 19.81
C GLN A 243 -10.41 11.35 19.59
N ARG A 244 -10.28 12.66 19.39
CA ARG A 244 -8.96 13.29 19.31
C ARG A 244 -8.20 13.07 20.61
N GLY A 245 -6.97 12.55 20.51
CA GLY A 245 -6.13 12.22 21.67
C GLY A 245 -6.28 10.78 22.17
N GLU A 246 -7.18 9.98 21.61
CA GLU A 246 -7.37 8.58 22.04
C GLU A 246 -7.74 7.68 20.85
N HIS A 247 -7.06 6.54 20.75
CA HIS A 247 -7.39 5.50 19.80
C HIS A 247 -7.36 4.12 20.46
N GLN A 248 -8.03 3.15 19.86
CA GLN A 248 -8.07 1.78 20.33
C GLN A 248 -7.44 0.86 19.29
N TYR A 249 -6.49 0.03 19.70
CA TYR A 249 -5.96 -1.01 18.84
C TYR A 249 -7.00 -2.11 18.69
N ILE A 250 -7.48 -2.27 17.46
CA ILE A 250 -8.30 -3.43 17.13
C ILE A 250 -7.42 -4.66 17.01
N VAL A 251 -6.29 -4.52 16.30
CA VAL A 251 -5.29 -5.56 16.14
C VAL A 251 -3.97 -4.95 15.69
N GLY A 252 -2.86 -5.58 16.02
CA GLY A 252 -1.55 -5.26 15.45
C GLY A 252 -0.75 -6.52 15.18
N ASN A 253 0.23 -6.42 14.28
CA ASN A 253 1.19 -7.49 14.08
C ASN A 253 2.26 -7.50 15.20
N ARG A 254 3.20 -8.44 15.09
CA ARG A 254 4.29 -8.59 16.04
C ARG A 254 5.11 -7.31 16.22
N THR A 255 5.42 -6.61 15.13
CA THR A 255 6.20 -5.36 15.18
C THR A 255 5.52 -4.28 16.00
N VAL A 256 4.21 -4.06 15.79
CA VAL A 256 3.45 -3.07 16.57
C VAL A 256 3.36 -3.47 18.04
N SER A 257 3.13 -4.76 18.31
CA SER A 257 2.95 -5.27 19.67
C SER A 257 4.24 -5.21 20.49
N ASN A 258 5.39 -5.41 19.84
CA ASN A 258 6.72 -5.26 20.44
C ASN A 258 6.99 -3.84 20.94
N ILE A 259 6.41 -2.80 20.33
CA ILE A 259 6.53 -1.40 20.81
C ILE A 259 6.03 -1.29 22.26
N PHE A 260 5.02 -2.07 22.61
CA PHE A 260 4.38 -2.07 23.93
C PHE A 260 4.82 -3.24 24.83
N ASN A 261 5.80 -4.05 24.39
CA ASN A 261 6.21 -5.30 25.05
C ASN A 261 5.03 -6.27 25.28
N LEU A 262 4.15 -6.39 24.29
CA LEU A 262 2.99 -7.28 24.30
C LEU A 262 3.06 -8.31 23.18
N GLU A 263 2.35 -9.42 23.36
CA GLU A 263 2.04 -10.33 22.26
C GLU A 263 0.87 -9.78 21.39
N PRO A 264 0.79 -10.12 20.08
CA PRO A 264 -0.22 -9.58 19.17
C PRO A 264 -1.67 -9.64 19.65
N HIS A 265 -2.05 -10.76 20.27
CA HIS A 265 -3.41 -10.96 20.78
C HIS A 265 -3.71 -10.16 22.05
N GLU A 266 -2.68 -9.76 22.81
CA GLU A 266 -2.82 -8.95 24.03
C GLU A 266 -3.04 -7.47 23.71
N LEU A 267 -2.64 -7.02 22.51
CA LEU A 267 -2.86 -5.66 22.03
C LEU A 267 -4.35 -5.39 21.72
N ARG A 268 -5.11 -6.44 21.44
CA ARG A 268 -6.51 -6.36 21.00
C ARG A 268 -7.39 -5.64 22.03
N GLY A 269 -8.07 -4.60 21.58
CA GLY A 269 -9.02 -3.82 22.37
C GLY A 269 -8.36 -2.82 23.34
N LYS A 270 -7.03 -2.79 23.45
CA LYS A 270 -6.35 -1.84 24.33
C LYS A 270 -6.43 -0.42 23.76
N THR A 271 -6.73 0.56 24.61
CA THR A 271 -6.66 1.96 24.22
C THR A 271 -5.23 2.49 24.28
N SER A 272 -4.93 3.55 23.55
CA SER A 272 -3.64 4.23 23.58
C SER A 272 -3.30 4.70 25.01
N ARG A 273 -4.31 5.09 25.80
CA ARG A 273 -4.17 5.42 27.22
C ARG A 273 -3.74 4.21 28.06
N GLU A 274 -4.36 3.03 27.87
CA GLU A 274 -3.99 1.80 28.59
C GLU A 274 -2.59 1.30 28.25
N LEU A 275 -2.11 1.61 27.04
CA LEU A 275 -0.77 1.30 26.56
C LEU A 275 0.30 2.34 26.99
N GLY A 276 -0.11 3.40 27.68
CA GLY A 276 0.79 4.48 28.09
C GLY A 276 1.29 5.35 26.94
N CYS A 277 0.56 5.42 25.82
CA CYS A 277 0.83 6.37 24.75
C CYS A 277 0.57 7.79 25.23
N LEU A 278 1.37 8.76 24.77
CA LEU A 278 1.11 10.17 25.02
C LEU A 278 -0.18 10.62 24.30
N GLU A 279 -0.96 11.48 24.98
CA GLU A 279 -2.17 12.06 24.40
C GLU A 279 -1.83 12.97 23.20
N SER A 280 -0.69 13.68 23.25
CA SER A 280 -0.19 14.51 22.15
C SER A 280 0.07 13.68 20.88
N ASP A 281 0.70 12.51 21.03
CA ASP A 281 0.97 11.57 19.95
C ASP A 281 -0.32 11.03 19.31
N SER A 282 -1.28 10.65 20.15
CA SER A 282 -2.59 10.17 19.68
C SER A 282 -3.38 11.30 18.98
N ALA A 283 -3.29 12.53 19.49
CA ALA A 283 -3.92 13.69 18.87
C ALA A 283 -3.29 14.03 17.52
N ARG A 284 -1.96 13.99 17.42
CA ARG A 284 -1.22 14.20 16.16
C ARG A 284 -1.59 13.16 15.12
N LEU A 285 -1.66 11.87 15.49
CA LEU A 285 -2.10 10.81 14.59
C LEU A 285 -3.54 11.04 14.10
N TYR A 286 -4.45 11.41 15.01
CA TYR A 286 -5.83 11.75 14.66
C TYR A 286 -5.90 12.92 13.65
N ASP A 287 -5.14 13.99 13.90
CA ASP A 287 -5.12 15.18 13.05
C ASP A 287 -4.56 14.84 11.66
N LEU A 288 -3.49 14.04 11.58
CA LEU A 288 -2.91 13.59 10.29
C LEU A 288 -3.90 12.73 9.50
N LEU A 289 -4.53 11.75 10.14
CA LEU A 289 -5.55 10.92 9.47
C LEU A 289 -6.74 11.77 9.01
N THR A 290 -7.24 12.67 9.85
CA THR A 290 -8.44 13.46 9.50
C THR A 290 -8.15 14.46 8.38
N ASN A 291 -6.98 15.12 8.42
CA ASN A 291 -6.66 16.21 7.49
C ASN A 291 -6.10 15.72 6.15
N LEU A 292 -5.40 14.58 6.14
CA LEU A 292 -4.72 14.07 4.94
C LEU A 292 -5.46 12.91 4.26
N THR A 293 -6.54 12.38 4.85
CA THR A 293 -7.32 11.32 4.20
C THR A 293 -8.05 11.86 2.98
N ASP A 294 -7.71 11.31 1.82
CA ASP A 294 -8.41 11.58 0.59
C ASP A 294 -9.87 11.09 0.71
N PRO A 295 -10.87 11.95 0.43
CA PRO A 295 -12.27 11.63 0.69
C PRO A 295 -12.81 10.52 -0.20
N THR A 296 -12.18 10.28 -1.35
CA THR A 296 -12.60 9.33 -2.39
C THR A 296 -12.02 7.94 -2.13
N THR A 297 -10.70 7.86 -1.98
CA THR A 297 -9.94 6.62 -1.78
C THR A 297 -9.89 6.19 -0.33
N LYS A 298 -10.25 7.10 0.59
CA LYS A 298 -10.17 6.90 2.04
C LYS A 298 -8.76 6.56 2.52
N SER A 299 -7.73 7.00 1.79
CA SER A 299 -6.33 6.68 2.05
C SER A 299 -5.52 7.94 2.36
N SER A 300 -4.42 7.80 3.10
CA SER A 300 -3.43 8.86 3.29
C SER A 300 -2.03 8.29 3.50
N THR A 301 -1.01 9.11 3.24
CA THR A 301 0.40 8.78 3.47
C THR A 301 1.08 9.98 4.10
N PHE A 302 1.83 9.78 5.18
CA PHE A 302 2.46 10.86 5.93
C PHE A 302 3.63 10.36 6.80
N PHE A 303 4.47 11.30 7.22
CA PHE A 303 5.49 11.07 8.25
C PHE A 303 4.93 11.40 9.63
N LEU A 304 5.25 10.55 10.60
CA LEU A 304 4.79 10.66 11.98
C LEU A 304 6.01 10.63 12.90
N ASN A 305 6.25 11.76 13.56
CA ASN A 305 7.21 11.86 14.65
C ASN A 305 6.44 11.83 15.97
N LEU A 306 6.76 10.84 16.80
CA LEU A 306 6.12 10.63 18.10
C LEU A 306 7.01 11.21 19.21
N ASP A 307 6.43 11.99 20.10
CA ASP A 307 7.09 12.57 21.26
C ASP A 307 7.61 11.47 22.20
N GLN A 308 6.89 10.33 22.30
CA GLN A 308 7.32 9.18 23.09
C GLN A 308 8.56 8.47 22.51
N MET A 309 8.82 8.64 21.20
CA MET A 309 9.94 8.02 20.49
C MET A 309 10.66 9.06 19.63
N PRO A 310 11.36 10.03 20.26
CA PRO A 310 11.87 11.23 19.59
C PRO A 310 12.98 10.95 18.56
N HIS A 311 13.54 9.74 18.55
CA HIS A 311 14.57 9.32 17.60
C HIS A 311 14.03 8.45 16.47
N VAL A 312 12.72 8.20 16.41
CA VAL A 312 12.11 7.37 15.38
C VAL A 312 11.12 8.19 14.58
N THR A 313 11.36 8.27 13.27
CA THR A 313 10.40 8.82 12.32
C THR A 313 9.67 7.66 11.67
N TYR A 314 8.34 7.66 11.74
CA TYR A 314 7.50 6.64 11.12
C TYR A 314 6.98 7.14 9.78
N PHE A 315 7.36 6.47 8.70
CA PHE A 315 6.62 6.59 7.45
C PHE A 315 5.34 5.75 7.55
N THR A 316 4.18 6.39 7.43
CA THR A 316 2.88 5.75 7.64
C THR A 316 2.01 5.89 6.39
N SER A 317 1.47 4.78 5.93
CA SER A 317 0.36 4.75 4.97
C SER A 317 -0.88 4.20 5.66
N SER A 318 -2.02 4.82 5.41
CA SER A 318 -3.29 4.47 6.05
C SER A 318 -4.44 4.36 5.07
N ARG A 319 -5.46 3.56 5.45
CA ARG A 319 -6.79 3.57 4.83
C ARG A 319 -7.89 3.36 5.83
N GLU A 320 -8.92 4.19 5.76
CA GLU A 320 -10.17 3.98 6.48
C GLU A 320 -10.93 2.82 5.83
N VAL A 321 -10.99 1.67 6.52
CA VAL A 321 -11.65 0.45 6.02
C VAL A 321 -13.13 0.44 6.34
N ILE A 322 -13.51 1.07 7.47
CA ILE A 322 -14.86 1.29 7.96
C ILE A 322 -14.83 2.66 8.65
N PRO A 323 -15.91 3.47 8.64
CA PRO A 323 -15.91 4.77 9.29
C PRO A 323 -15.32 4.74 10.71
N GLY A 324 -14.25 5.52 10.93
CA GLY A 324 -13.49 5.61 12.17
C GLY A 324 -12.50 4.47 12.46
N ILE A 325 -12.36 3.49 11.55
CA ILE A 325 -11.41 2.37 11.67
C ILE A 325 -10.41 2.42 10.54
N TYR A 326 -9.13 2.56 10.89
CA TYR A 326 -8.03 2.72 9.96
C TYR A 326 -7.11 1.51 9.98
N LEU A 327 -6.76 1.01 8.81
CA LEU A 327 -5.60 0.15 8.60
C LEU A 327 -4.38 1.04 8.47
N LEU A 328 -3.39 0.85 9.33
CA LEU A 328 -2.11 1.53 9.31
C LEU A 328 -1.00 0.55 8.92
N VAL A 329 -0.16 0.96 7.99
CA VAL A 329 1.11 0.32 7.67
C VAL A 329 2.21 1.34 7.95
N CYS A 330 3.08 1.05 8.89
CA CYS A 330 4.16 1.94 9.33
C CYS A 330 5.54 1.30 9.19
N ILE A 331 6.53 2.12 8.84
CA ILE A 331 7.95 1.76 8.80
C ILE A 331 8.68 2.78 9.67
N GLY A 332 9.26 2.31 10.77
CA GLY A 332 10.06 3.15 11.67
C GLY A 332 11.50 3.25 11.20
N GLN A 333 12.01 4.47 11.05
CA GLN A 333 13.42 4.76 10.80
C GLN A 333 14.03 5.38 12.05
N ASN A 334 14.98 4.67 12.65
CA ASN A 334 15.70 5.16 13.82
C ASN A 334 16.83 6.12 13.40
N GLN A 335 16.67 7.39 13.74
CA GLN A 335 17.67 8.43 13.50
C GLN A 335 18.95 8.21 14.30
N SER A 336 18.88 7.56 15.47
CA SER A 336 20.09 7.26 16.27
C SER A 336 20.99 6.23 15.59
N ASP A 337 20.39 5.27 14.86
CA ASP A 337 21.15 4.29 14.07
C ASP A 337 21.81 4.94 12.84
N ALA A 338 21.24 6.03 12.31
CA ALA A 338 21.88 6.82 11.26
C ALA A 338 23.19 7.47 11.76
N LEU A 339 23.21 7.94 13.01
CA LEU A 339 24.42 8.50 13.64
C LEU A 339 25.42 7.42 14.10
N SER A 340 24.93 6.26 14.53
CA SER A 340 25.76 5.15 15.04
C SER A 340 26.25 4.19 13.95
N ARG A 341 25.77 4.32 12.70
CA ARG A 341 26.42 3.75 11.50
C ARG A 341 27.76 4.47 11.22
N ARG A 342 28.69 4.23 12.14
CA ARG A 342 30.13 4.41 12.01
C ARG A 342 30.60 3.87 10.66
N GLN A 343 31.19 4.77 9.88
CA GLN A 343 32.26 4.49 8.92
C GLN A 343 32.04 3.27 8.02
N THR A 344 30.93 3.25 7.27
CA THR A 344 31.05 2.60 5.96
C THR A 344 32.20 3.30 5.23
N PRO A 345 33.21 2.57 4.72
CA PRO A 345 34.36 3.18 4.05
C PRO A 345 33.83 4.17 3.03
N ARG A 346 34.30 5.43 3.13
CA ARG A 346 33.82 6.53 2.30
C ARG A 346 33.84 6.05 0.85
N LYS A 347 32.65 5.82 0.29
CA LYS A 347 32.54 5.48 -1.12
C LYS A 347 33.26 6.59 -1.88
N PRO A 348 34.30 6.28 -2.67
CA PRO A 348 35.06 7.30 -3.36
C PRO A 348 34.11 8.07 -4.27
N ALA A 349 34.27 9.38 -4.31
CA ALA A 349 33.53 10.24 -5.21
C ALA A 349 33.60 9.70 -6.65
N PRO A 350 32.52 9.81 -7.44
CA PRO A 350 32.56 9.45 -8.85
C PRO A 350 33.67 10.23 -9.56
N LYS A 351 34.57 9.52 -10.25
CA LYS A 351 35.61 10.16 -11.07
C LYS A 351 35.08 10.63 -12.43
N VAL A 352 33.96 10.07 -12.87
CA VAL A 352 33.39 10.31 -14.20
C VAL A 352 31.87 10.36 -14.11
N TRP A 353 31.25 11.40 -14.66
CA TRP A 353 29.81 11.55 -14.79
C TRP A 353 29.36 11.41 -16.23
N SER A 354 28.38 10.53 -16.46
CA SER A 354 27.62 10.56 -17.70
C SER A 354 26.83 11.87 -17.79
N ARG A 355 26.46 12.28 -19.01
CA ARG A 355 25.74 13.56 -19.23
C ARG A 355 24.52 13.76 -18.31
N GLY A 356 23.69 12.73 -18.13
CA GLY A 356 22.51 12.81 -17.26
C GLY A 356 22.86 12.88 -15.77
N ARG A 357 23.87 12.13 -15.31
CA ARG A 357 24.35 12.21 -13.92
C ARG A 357 25.04 13.52 -13.62
N TRP A 358 25.68 14.12 -14.62
CA TRP A 358 26.29 15.44 -14.48
C TRP A 358 25.23 16.53 -14.25
N ASP A 359 24.08 16.45 -14.93
CA ASP A 359 22.97 17.37 -14.67
C ASP A 359 22.44 17.23 -13.23
N GLN A 360 22.24 15.99 -12.76
CA GLN A 360 21.84 15.72 -11.37
C GLN A 360 22.86 16.25 -10.36
N PHE A 361 24.15 16.07 -10.64
CA PHE A 361 25.21 16.60 -9.79
C PHE A 361 25.22 18.14 -9.77
N MET A 362 24.96 18.81 -10.90
CA MET A 362 24.86 20.29 -10.94
C MET A 362 23.67 20.82 -10.14
N GLU A 363 22.55 20.11 -10.11
CA GLU A 363 21.41 20.46 -9.24
C GLU A 363 21.80 20.40 -7.77
N LYS A 364 22.45 19.31 -7.33
CA LYS A 364 22.99 19.20 -5.96
C LYS A 364 24.03 20.28 -5.67
N CYS A 365 24.87 20.60 -6.64
CA CYS A 365 25.87 21.66 -6.54
C CYS A 365 25.23 23.04 -6.36
N LEU A 366 24.08 23.33 -6.99
CA LEU A 366 23.35 24.58 -6.79
C LEU A 366 22.83 24.71 -5.36
N HIS A 367 22.27 23.65 -4.78
CA HIS A 367 21.88 23.63 -3.36
C HIS A 367 23.08 23.79 -2.42
N PHE A 368 24.17 23.08 -2.70
CA PHE A 368 25.41 23.19 -1.91
C PHE A 368 25.95 24.63 -1.90
N VAL A 369 26.05 25.27 -3.08
CA VAL A 369 26.55 26.64 -3.19
C VAL A 369 25.55 27.64 -2.61
N HIS A 370 24.25 27.36 -2.67
CA HIS A 370 23.26 28.20 -2.00
C HIS A 370 23.49 28.26 -0.49
N ALA A 371 23.84 27.13 0.13
CA ALA A 371 24.24 27.06 1.54
C ALA A 371 25.67 27.58 1.79
N ASN A 372 26.52 27.61 0.76
CA ASN A 372 27.95 27.98 0.83
C ASN A 372 28.28 29.08 -0.20
N ARG A 373 27.64 30.25 -0.07
CA ARG A 373 27.75 31.34 -1.05
C ARG A 373 29.18 31.84 -1.26
N GLN A 374 30.07 31.65 -0.28
CA GLN A 374 31.50 31.98 -0.38
C GLN A 374 32.25 31.22 -1.48
N SER A 375 31.72 30.08 -1.91
CA SER A 375 32.30 29.27 -3.00
C SER A 375 31.95 29.82 -4.38
N ALA A 376 31.19 30.90 -4.47
CA ALA A 376 30.75 31.52 -5.72
C ALA A 376 31.42 32.87 -5.98
N SER A 377 31.58 33.15 -7.27
CA SER A 377 32.04 34.45 -7.74
C SER A 377 30.87 35.42 -7.86
N ASP A 378 31.05 36.64 -7.41
CA ASP A 378 30.14 37.77 -7.61
C ASP A 378 30.35 38.48 -8.95
N THR A 379 31.43 38.14 -9.64
CA THR A 379 31.81 38.70 -10.94
C THR A 379 31.87 37.62 -12.01
N ARG A 380 31.65 38.03 -13.27
CA ARG A 380 31.74 37.14 -14.43
C ARG A 380 33.21 36.93 -14.77
N LEU A 381 33.65 35.68 -14.79
CA LEU A 381 35.05 35.32 -14.99
C LEU A 381 35.36 35.06 -16.47
N LYS A 382 36.57 35.43 -16.89
CA LYS A 382 37.14 35.09 -18.20
C LYS A 382 37.62 33.64 -18.19
N LEU A 383 37.70 33.04 -19.38
CA LEU A 383 38.26 31.69 -19.54
C LEU A 383 39.74 31.64 -19.12
N PRO A 384 40.13 30.73 -18.21
CA PRO A 384 41.54 30.53 -17.86
C PRO A 384 42.37 30.08 -19.06
N ALA A 385 43.67 30.37 -19.07
CA ALA A 385 44.57 29.93 -20.14
C ALA A 385 44.61 28.39 -20.23
N ASP A 386 44.61 27.70 -19.10
CA ASP A 386 44.65 26.23 -19.00
C ASP A 386 43.39 25.55 -19.55
N PHE A 387 42.27 26.26 -19.63
CA PHE A 387 41.09 25.75 -20.32
C PHE A 387 41.33 25.57 -21.83
N MET A 388 42.22 26.38 -22.41
CA MET A 388 42.48 26.40 -23.85
C MET A 388 43.52 25.36 -24.29
N SER A 389 44.30 24.81 -23.35
CA SER A 389 45.38 23.85 -23.65
C SER A 389 44.88 22.44 -23.95
N ASP A 390 43.72 22.03 -23.41
CA ASP A 390 43.12 20.71 -23.64
C ASP A 390 41.64 20.85 -23.99
N VAL A 391 41.21 20.19 -25.07
CA VAL A 391 39.81 20.20 -25.52
C VAL A 391 38.87 19.51 -24.52
N ASN A 392 39.39 18.60 -23.71
CA ASN A 392 38.62 17.86 -22.71
C ASN A 392 38.38 18.64 -21.42
N ASN A 393 39.08 19.76 -21.21
CA ASN A 393 38.89 20.60 -20.03
C ASN A 393 37.50 21.22 -20.02
N VAL A 394 36.93 21.31 -18.81
CA VAL A 394 35.62 21.90 -18.55
C VAL A 394 35.80 22.97 -17.49
N PHE A 395 35.66 24.24 -17.87
CA PHE A 395 35.68 25.32 -16.90
C PHE A 395 34.25 25.54 -16.37
N CYS A 396 34.06 25.40 -15.07
CA CYS A 396 32.75 25.47 -14.45
C CYS A 396 32.86 26.26 -13.14
N TYR A 397 32.00 27.26 -12.95
CA TYR A 397 31.97 28.02 -11.71
C TYR A 397 30.56 28.51 -11.36
N PRO A 398 30.24 28.64 -10.06
CA PRO A 398 29.03 29.28 -9.61
C PRO A 398 29.17 30.80 -9.59
N TYR A 399 28.11 31.47 -10.03
CA TYR A 399 27.98 32.92 -10.10
C TYR A 399 26.78 33.38 -9.26
N VAL A 400 27.01 34.35 -8.38
CA VAL A 400 25.98 34.93 -7.49
C VAL A 400 25.85 36.42 -7.76
N SER A 401 24.64 36.88 -8.01
CA SER A 401 24.39 38.30 -8.28
C SER A 401 22.90 38.61 -8.21
N GLU A 402 22.55 39.80 -7.73
CA GLU A 402 21.18 40.34 -7.82
C GLU A 402 20.74 40.56 -9.28
N HIS A 403 21.70 40.65 -10.21
CA HIS A 403 21.44 40.78 -11.62
C HIS A 403 21.57 39.43 -12.32
N PRO A 404 20.61 39.07 -13.20
CA PRO A 404 20.67 37.82 -13.91
C PRO A 404 21.96 37.72 -14.74
N PHE A 405 22.55 36.53 -14.78
CA PHE A 405 23.70 36.28 -15.65
C PHE A 405 23.36 36.53 -17.13
N LEU A 406 22.09 36.39 -17.50
CA LEU A 406 21.58 36.59 -18.85
C LEU A 406 20.81 37.90 -18.97
N PRO A 407 21.02 38.69 -20.04
CA PRO A 407 21.99 38.47 -21.12
C PRO A 407 23.44 38.70 -20.65
N SER A 408 24.38 37.86 -21.11
CA SER A 408 25.77 37.94 -20.67
C SER A 408 26.58 39.07 -21.33
N GLY A 409 26.11 39.63 -22.45
CA GLY A 409 26.94 40.51 -23.30
C GLY A 409 28.30 39.86 -23.63
N ASN A 410 29.36 40.66 -23.55
CA ASN A 410 30.77 40.30 -23.80
C ASN A 410 31.67 40.38 -22.55
N SER A 411 31.07 40.42 -21.34
CA SER A 411 31.80 40.67 -20.09
C SER A 411 32.82 39.57 -19.73
N ASP A 412 32.62 38.34 -20.21
CA ASP A 412 33.55 37.21 -20.04
C ASP A 412 34.61 37.13 -21.15
N GLY A 413 34.69 38.13 -22.03
CA GLY A 413 35.70 38.26 -23.08
C GLY A 413 35.29 37.76 -24.46
N TYR A 414 34.11 37.15 -24.61
CA TYR A 414 33.64 36.62 -25.90
C TYR A 414 32.22 37.07 -26.23
N ILE A 415 31.91 37.15 -27.53
CA ILE A 415 30.55 37.42 -28.01
C ILE A 415 29.83 36.08 -28.18
N TRP A 416 28.80 35.86 -27.37
CA TRP A 416 28.07 34.60 -27.32
C TRP A 416 26.74 34.68 -28.08
N LYS A 417 26.54 33.76 -29.03
CA LYS A 417 25.27 33.56 -29.74
C LYS A 417 24.39 32.61 -28.94
N SER A 418 23.20 33.06 -28.53
CA SER A 418 22.23 32.24 -27.79
C SER A 418 21.66 31.10 -28.65
N SER A 419 21.43 29.94 -28.04
CA SER A 419 20.60 28.88 -28.61
C SER A 419 19.11 29.26 -28.62
N ARG A 420 18.28 28.41 -29.24
CA ARG A 420 16.81 28.53 -29.20
C ARG A 420 16.29 28.06 -27.83
N GLY A 421 15.90 29.02 -26.99
CA GLY A 421 15.14 28.78 -25.76
C GLY A 421 15.94 28.26 -24.55
N VAL A 422 15.22 28.17 -23.43
CA VAL A 422 15.63 27.49 -22.19
C VAL A 422 15.16 26.04 -22.28
N VAL A 423 16.00 25.11 -21.83
CA VAL A 423 15.68 23.69 -21.73
C VAL A 423 15.58 23.33 -20.25
N SER A 424 14.57 22.57 -19.87
CA SER A 424 14.43 21.99 -18.53
C SER A 424 14.87 20.52 -18.54
N ALA A 425 15.52 20.07 -17.47
CA ALA A 425 15.79 18.67 -17.19
C ALA A 425 15.52 18.42 -15.69
N GLY A 426 14.30 18.00 -15.36
CA GLY A 426 13.82 18.06 -13.98
C GLY A 426 13.65 19.52 -13.55
N ASN A 427 14.10 19.84 -12.34
CA ASN A 427 14.05 21.22 -11.82
C ASN A 427 15.15 22.12 -12.40
N LEU A 428 16.22 21.51 -12.95
CA LEU A 428 17.35 22.23 -13.53
C LEU A 428 16.98 22.90 -14.85
N GLN A 429 16.95 24.24 -14.84
CA GLN A 429 16.83 25.07 -16.03
C GLN A 429 18.21 25.32 -16.63
N ARG A 430 18.31 25.32 -17.96
CA ARG A 430 19.58 25.58 -18.66
C ARG A 430 19.41 26.28 -20.00
N LYS A 431 20.38 27.12 -20.34
CA LYS A 431 20.46 27.82 -21.62
C LYS A 431 21.86 27.71 -22.24
N TYR A 432 21.90 27.37 -23.53
CA TYR A 432 23.15 27.19 -24.25
C TYR A 432 23.52 28.43 -25.07
N HIS A 433 24.81 28.68 -25.20
CA HIS A 433 25.37 29.72 -26.01
C HIS A 433 26.62 29.20 -26.73
N TYR A 434 26.92 29.78 -27.88
CA TYR A 434 28.03 29.34 -28.72
C TYR A 434 28.84 30.54 -29.20
N THR A 435 30.15 30.34 -29.35
CA THR A 435 31.03 31.32 -29.99
C THR A 435 32.08 30.60 -30.83
N GLU A 436 32.65 31.32 -31.79
CA GLU A 436 33.71 30.84 -32.67
C GLU A 436 34.95 31.70 -32.44
N LEU A 437 36.06 31.04 -32.14
CA LEU A 437 37.34 31.66 -31.86
C LEU A 437 38.03 32.06 -33.17
N PRO A 438 38.99 33.00 -33.15
CA PRO A 438 39.72 33.41 -34.35
C PRO A 438 40.46 32.27 -35.07
N ASN A 439 40.80 31.19 -34.35
CA ASN A 439 41.42 30.00 -34.90
C ASN A 439 40.42 28.96 -35.46
N GLY A 440 39.14 29.31 -35.58
CA GLY A 440 38.07 28.45 -36.08
C GLY A 440 37.51 27.43 -35.07
N LYS A 441 38.10 27.31 -33.87
CA LYS A 441 37.57 26.45 -32.82
C LYS A 441 36.27 27.02 -32.26
N LYS A 442 35.34 26.16 -31.89
CA LYS A 442 34.04 26.56 -31.34
C LYS A 442 33.95 26.25 -29.86
N LEU A 443 33.40 27.18 -29.09
CA LEU A 443 33.11 27.00 -27.68
C LEU A 443 31.60 26.96 -27.44
N ARG A 444 31.20 26.23 -26.41
CA ARG A 444 29.83 26.16 -25.89
C ARG A 444 29.84 26.60 -24.43
N ARG A 445 28.94 27.52 -24.09
CA ARG A 445 28.65 27.92 -22.72
C ARG A 445 27.25 27.47 -22.33
N ARG A 446 27.11 26.87 -21.17
CA ARG A 446 25.86 26.42 -20.58
C ARG A 446 25.66 27.17 -19.26
N VAL A 447 24.55 27.90 -19.16
CA VAL A 447 24.14 28.62 -17.94
C VAL A 447 23.01 27.80 -17.31
N MET A 448 23.14 27.44 -16.04
CA MET A 448 22.22 26.55 -15.32
C MET A 448 21.72 27.22 -14.04
N TRP A 449 20.45 27.01 -13.68
CA TRP A 449 19.85 27.52 -12.44
C TRP A 449 18.65 26.66 -12.04
N LEU A 450 18.19 26.81 -10.79
CA LEU A 450 16.92 26.29 -10.31
C LEU A 450 15.95 27.47 -10.14
N GLU A 451 14.65 27.24 -10.35
CA GLU A 451 13.66 28.34 -10.30
C GLU A 451 13.39 28.85 -8.88
N ASP A 452 13.53 27.97 -7.89
CA ASP A 452 13.37 28.20 -6.46
C ASP A 452 14.60 28.88 -5.83
N ILE A 453 15.80 28.69 -6.39
CA ILE A 453 17.02 29.36 -5.92
C ILE A 453 17.26 30.65 -6.71
N LYS A 454 17.00 31.79 -6.07
CA LYS A 454 17.28 33.12 -6.66
C LYS A 454 18.77 33.47 -6.59
N ASP A 455 19.17 34.29 -7.55
CA ASP A 455 20.48 34.96 -7.59
C ASP A 455 21.67 33.99 -7.59
N LEU A 456 21.50 32.81 -8.16
CA LEU A 456 22.53 31.78 -8.28
C LEU A 456 22.45 31.08 -9.64
N TRP A 457 23.58 31.00 -10.32
CA TRP A 457 23.74 30.27 -11.57
C TRP A 457 25.03 29.46 -11.54
N ILE A 458 25.08 28.32 -12.23
CA ILE A 458 26.33 27.66 -12.58
C ILE A 458 26.62 27.93 -14.05
N ILE A 459 27.84 28.39 -14.34
CA ILE A 459 28.32 28.71 -15.68
C ILE A 459 29.36 27.66 -16.08
N GLU A 460 29.02 26.85 -17.08
CA GLU A 460 29.91 25.83 -17.63
C GLU A 460 30.35 26.22 -19.04
N TYR A 461 31.65 26.11 -19.32
CA TYR A 461 32.27 26.28 -20.62
C TYR A 461 32.92 24.98 -21.07
N ARG A 462 32.72 24.65 -22.36
CA ARG A 462 33.34 23.50 -23.02
C ARG A 462 33.78 23.84 -24.43
N HIS A 463 34.80 23.15 -24.93
CA HIS A 463 35.05 23.07 -26.36
C HIS A 463 33.88 22.31 -27.03
N PHE A 464 33.47 22.74 -28.22
CA PHE A 464 32.34 22.11 -28.92
C PHE A 464 32.63 20.65 -29.32
N GLU A 465 33.91 20.33 -29.53
CA GLU A 465 34.41 18.99 -29.83
C GLU A 465 34.33 18.04 -28.62
N ASN A 466 34.24 18.59 -27.40
CA ASN A 466 34.09 17.83 -26.16
C ASN A 466 32.66 17.31 -26.00
N ASN A 467 32.44 16.09 -26.49
CA ASN A 467 31.21 15.32 -26.35
C ASN A 467 31.37 14.12 -25.40
N SER A 468 32.46 14.07 -24.63
CA SER A 468 32.73 12.99 -23.68
C SER A 468 31.97 13.19 -22.36
N ASN A 469 32.05 12.18 -21.50
CA ASN A 469 31.61 12.27 -20.12
C ASN A 469 32.47 13.31 -19.37
N THR A 470 31.94 13.88 -18.30
CA THR A 470 32.71 14.82 -17.47
C THR A 470 33.60 14.03 -16.53
N GLU A 471 34.91 14.28 -16.56
CA GLU A 471 35.89 13.66 -15.67
C GLU A 471 36.30 14.67 -14.59
N ALA A 472 36.41 14.22 -13.34
CA ALA A 472 36.66 15.09 -12.18
C ALA A 472 38.01 15.82 -12.25
N ASP A 473 39.03 15.15 -12.81
CA ASP A 473 40.37 15.68 -13.03
C ASP A 473 40.46 16.69 -14.19
N ARG A 474 39.39 16.82 -14.99
CA ARG A 474 39.27 17.78 -16.10
C ARG A 474 38.42 19.00 -15.75
N LEU A 475 37.90 19.06 -14.52
CA LEU A 475 37.16 20.20 -14.02
C LEU A 475 38.12 21.31 -13.60
N ILE A 476 37.94 22.48 -14.19
CA ILE A 476 38.63 23.71 -13.80
C ILE A 476 37.62 24.58 -13.05
N GLY A 477 37.96 24.94 -11.82
CA GLY A 477 37.18 25.80 -10.94
C GLY A 477 37.79 27.20 -10.82
N THR A 478 37.29 27.96 -9.85
CA THR A 478 37.88 29.25 -9.44
C THR A 478 38.77 29.03 -8.23
N ASP A 479 39.53 30.06 -7.84
CA ASP A 479 40.32 30.02 -6.60
C ASP A 479 39.44 29.84 -5.35
N GLN A 480 38.15 30.16 -5.45
CA GLN A 480 37.16 30.01 -4.38
C GLN A 480 36.50 28.61 -4.38
N MET A 481 36.74 27.80 -5.41
CA MET A 481 36.05 26.53 -5.61
C MET A 481 36.99 25.44 -6.10
N GLU A 482 37.49 24.64 -5.17
CA GLU A 482 38.25 23.43 -5.47
C GLU A 482 37.28 22.26 -5.75
N TRP A 483 37.19 21.82 -7.01
CA TRP A 483 36.21 20.81 -7.43
C TRP A 483 36.36 19.47 -6.71
N SER A 484 37.58 19.06 -6.37
CA SER A 484 37.86 17.86 -5.55
C SER A 484 37.12 17.92 -4.21
N SER A 485 37.27 19.01 -3.46
CA SER A 485 36.60 19.21 -2.18
C SER A 485 35.09 19.28 -2.35
N VAL A 486 34.60 20.09 -3.30
CA VAL A 486 33.15 20.28 -3.49
C VAL A 486 32.45 18.99 -3.89
N VAL A 487 33.05 18.19 -4.77
CA VAL A 487 32.49 16.88 -5.15
C VAL A 487 32.41 15.97 -3.94
N GLU A 488 33.46 15.91 -3.11
CA GLU A 488 33.45 15.11 -1.89
C GLU A 488 32.37 15.58 -0.91
N ASP A 489 32.27 16.88 -0.68
CA ASP A 489 31.30 17.48 0.24
C ASP A 489 29.85 17.24 -0.21
N ILE A 490 29.56 17.40 -1.51
CA ILE A 490 28.22 17.11 -2.07
C ILE A 490 27.88 15.63 -1.91
N GLU A 491 28.79 14.72 -2.25
CA GLU A 491 28.58 13.27 -2.09
C GLU A 491 28.52 12.85 -0.61
N HIS A 492 29.02 13.70 0.30
CA HIS A 492 28.87 13.54 1.74
C HIS A 492 27.52 14.05 2.23
N MET A 493 27.07 15.22 1.79
CA MET A 493 25.75 15.77 2.12
C MET A 493 24.61 14.85 1.67
N ASP A 494 24.74 14.25 0.48
CA ASP A 494 23.74 13.33 -0.06
C ASP A 494 23.48 12.13 0.85
N LYS A 495 24.51 11.65 1.55
CA LYS A 495 24.37 10.53 2.51
C LYS A 495 23.62 10.91 3.78
N TYR A 496 23.57 12.19 4.11
CA TYR A 496 22.82 12.70 5.26
C TYR A 496 21.42 13.18 4.83
N SER A 497 21.28 13.65 3.59
CA SER A 497 19.98 14.02 3.00
C SER A 497 19.13 12.80 2.62
N ASP A 498 19.73 11.64 2.33
CA ASP A 498 19.02 10.34 2.19
C ASP A 498 18.33 9.89 3.50
N GLY A 499 18.51 10.63 4.61
CA GLY A 499 17.80 10.49 5.87
C GLY A 499 16.61 11.44 6.04
N GLU A 500 16.50 12.49 5.22
CA GLU A 500 15.21 13.12 4.94
C GLU A 500 14.55 12.30 3.83
N PRO A 501 13.31 11.84 4.03
CA PRO A 501 12.59 11.19 2.95
C PRO A 501 12.51 12.18 1.79
N ASP A 502 13.04 11.79 0.62
CA ASP A 502 12.91 12.55 -0.63
C ASP A 502 11.59 13.33 -0.67
N ASP A 503 11.66 14.66 -0.76
CA ASP A 503 10.51 15.52 -1.07
C ASP A 503 9.93 15.20 -2.48
N GLU A 504 10.58 14.28 -3.20
CA GLU A 504 10.06 13.56 -4.36
C GLU A 504 8.83 12.69 -4.00
N MET A 505 8.63 12.30 -2.74
CA MET A 505 7.47 11.52 -2.30
C MET A 505 6.17 12.33 -2.28
N THR A 506 6.26 13.64 -2.00
CA THR A 506 5.17 14.62 -2.04
C THR A 506 4.91 15.12 -3.47
N SER A 507 5.96 15.14 -4.30
CA SER A 507 5.91 15.58 -5.70
C SER A 507 5.50 14.48 -6.69
N SER A 508 5.69 13.21 -6.33
CA SER A 508 5.31 12.05 -7.16
C SER A 508 3.85 11.63 -6.98
N SER A 509 3.18 12.01 -5.89
CA SER A 509 1.76 11.72 -5.68
C SER A 509 0.83 12.53 -6.59
N SER A 510 1.27 13.67 -7.13
CA SER A 510 0.49 14.47 -8.09
C SER A 510 0.62 14.00 -9.55
N ASN A 511 1.61 13.16 -9.87
CA ASN A 511 1.84 12.63 -11.22
C ASN A 511 1.31 11.19 -11.43
N LEU A 512 0.73 10.57 -10.40
CA LEU A 512 0.15 9.22 -10.46
C LEU A 512 -1.24 9.17 -11.13
N ASP A 513 -1.83 10.32 -11.46
CA ASP A 513 -3.13 10.43 -12.14
C ASP A 513 -3.06 10.41 -13.68
N SER A 514 -1.87 10.28 -14.28
CA SER A 514 -1.71 10.41 -15.76
C SER A 514 -1.40 9.12 -16.53
N SER A 515 -1.44 7.94 -15.89
CA SER A 515 -1.47 6.67 -16.61
C SER A 515 -2.85 6.02 -16.51
N GLU A 516 -3.84 6.62 -17.17
CA GLU A 516 -5.13 5.98 -17.46
C GLU A 516 -4.91 4.71 -18.31
N SER A 517 -4.82 3.57 -17.64
CA SER A 517 -5.35 2.33 -18.21
C SER A 517 -6.87 2.44 -18.17
N THR A 518 -7.50 2.39 -19.34
CA THR A 518 -8.94 2.57 -19.59
C THR A 518 -9.82 1.43 -19.05
N THR A 519 -9.40 0.80 -17.96
CA THR A 519 -10.11 -0.30 -17.32
C THR A 519 -10.56 0.15 -15.94
N PRO A 520 -11.88 0.29 -15.69
CA PRO A 520 -12.35 0.67 -14.37
C PRO A 520 -11.81 -0.33 -13.35
N PRO A 521 -11.18 0.13 -12.26
CA PRO A 521 -10.70 -0.78 -11.22
C PRO A 521 -11.88 -1.60 -10.70
N PRO A 522 -11.71 -2.91 -10.49
CA PRO A 522 -12.75 -3.73 -9.89
C PRO A 522 -13.11 -3.13 -8.52
N PRO A 523 -14.37 -3.19 -8.07
CA PRO A 523 -14.77 -2.67 -6.77
C PRO A 523 -13.91 -3.29 -5.66
N VAL A 524 -13.12 -2.43 -4.99
CA VAL A 524 -12.06 -2.81 -4.06
C VAL A 524 -12.64 -2.92 -2.64
N ASP A 525 -13.50 -3.91 -2.42
CA ASP A 525 -14.02 -4.25 -1.09
C ASP A 525 -13.07 -5.18 -0.29
N ASP A 526 -11.97 -5.63 -0.89
CA ASP A 526 -11.02 -6.56 -0.25
C ASP A 526 -9.77 -5.83 0.26
N VAL A 527 -9.63 -5.77 1.59
CA VAL A 527 -8.46 -5.26 2.32
C VAL A 527 -7.15 -5.88 1.81
N THR A 528 -7.19 -7.15 1.40
CA THR A 528 -6.01 -7.87 0.89
C THR A 528 -5.49 -7.29 -0.42
N SER A 529 -6.40 -6.88 -1.31
CA SER A 529 -6.06 -6.27 -2.59
C SER A 529 -5.44 -4.87 -2.42
N TYR A 530 -5.92 -4.12 -1.42
CA TYR A 530 -5.36 -2.81 -1.08
C TYR A 530 -3.94 -2.90 -0.58
N VAL A 531 -3.67 -3.81 0.36
CA VAL A 531 -2.31 -3.99 0.89
C VAL A 531 -1.37 -4.45 -0.24
N ASN A 532 -1.82 -5.35 -1.11
CA ASN A 532 -1.03 -5.72 -2.28
C ASN A 532 -0.74 -4.54 -3.21
N ASN A 533 -1.68 -3.61 -3.41
CA ASN A 533 -1.46 -2.43 -4.24
C ASN A 533 -0.48 -1.45 -3.59
N ILE A 534 -0.56 -1.22 -2.27
CA ILE A 534 0.44 -0.41 -1.54
C ILE A 534 1.83 -1.03 -1.70
N LEU A 535 1.94 -2.33 -1.48
CA LEU A 535 3.22 -3.03 -1.55
C LEU A 535 3.78 -3.06 -2.97
N GLN A 536 2.92 -3.20 -3.98
CA GLN A 536 3.32 -3.09 -5.37
C GLN A 536 3.79 -1.67 -5.71
N SER A 537 3.11 -0.62 -5.23
CA SER A 537 3.56 0.75 -5.43
C SER A 537 4.90 1.01 -4.72
N TRP A 538 5.09 0.48 -3.51
CA TRP A 538 6.36 0.58 -2.80
C TRP A 538 7.49 -0.16 -3.52
N SER A 539 7.21 -1.35 -4.05
CA SER A 539 8.19 -2.14 -4.81
C SER A 539 8.57 -1.53 -6.16
N SER A 540 7.68 -0.74 -6.76
CA SER A 540 7.96 -0.08 -8.04
C SER A 540 8.72 1.24 -7.84
N VAL A 541 8.44 1.96 -6.76
CA VAL A 541 9.13 3.21 -6.37
C VAL A 541 10.53 2.91 -5.81
N HIS A 542 10.66 1.89 -4.96
CA HIS A 542 11.95 1.49 -4.39
C HIS A 542 12.43 0.21 -5.08
N LYS A 543 13.29 0.34 -6.09
CA LYS A 543 14.03 -0.81 -6.64
C LYS A 543 15.04 -1.34 -5.60
N LEU A 544 14.55 -2.14 -4.66
CA LEU A 544 15.33 -2.95 -3.70
C LEU A 544 15.95 -4.21 -4.36
#